data_AF-A0A918FGU4-F1
#
_entry.id   AF-A0A918FGU4-F1
#
_cell.length_a   1.000
_cell.length_b   1.000
_cell.length_c   1.000
_cell.angle_alpha   90.00
_cell.angle_beta   90.00
_cell.angle_gamma   90.00
#
_symmetry.space_group_name_H-M   'P 1'
#
loop_
_entity.id
_entity.type
_entity.pdbx_description
1 polymer ?
#
loop_
_entity_poly.entity_id
_entity_poly.type
_entity_poly.pdbx_seq_one_letter_code
_entity_poly.pdbx_strand_id
1 'polypeptide(L)'
;MDLLVLSAALVAVLPAAETVMVSAQGGVQVFDAAWEPLDLGMLPFDLADDLARWFGVGVYALPGPGRPGCRIERRYRSASVSNTPSSSKGTAS
;
A
#
# COMPACT_ATOMS: atom_id res chain seq x y z
N MET A 1 5.28 14.07 -2.42
CA MET A 1 5.26 13.82 -0.96
C MET A 1 6.23 12.68 -0.67
N ASP A 2 7.02 12.74 0.39
CA ASP A 2 7.89 11.61 0.74
C ASP A 2 7.12 10.61 1.64
N LEU A 3 7.65 9.38 1.74
CA LEU A 3 7.03 8.30 2.52
C LEU A 3 6.90 8.67 4.00
N LEU A 4 7.81 9.48 4.52
CA LEU A 4 7.84 9.90 5.92
C LEU A 4 6.66 10.82 6.22
N VAL A 5 6.47 11.88 5.44
CA VAL A 5 5.37 12.84 5.57
C VAL A 5 4.02 12.14 5.40
N LEU A 6 3.91 11.24 4.43
CA LEU A 6 2.67 10.49 4.19
C LEU A 6 2.35 9.54 5.35
N SER A 7 3.34 8.82 5.87
CA SER A 7 3.16 7.93 7.02
C SER A 7 2.82 8.68 8.31
N ALA A 8 3.38 9.88 8.51
CA ALA A 8 3.06 10.72 9.65
C ALA A 8 1.64 11.31 9.55
N ALA A 9 1.22 11.72 8.35
CA ALA A 9 -0.14 12.19 8.11
C ALA A 9 -1.18 11.10 8.40
N LEU A 10 -0.89 9.86 7.99
CA LEU A 10 -1.75 8.72 8.30
C LEU A 10 -1.88 8.48 9.81
N VAL A 11 -0.76 8.46 10.54
CA VAL A 11 -0.77 8.28 12.01
C VAL A 11 -1.48 9.45 12.72
N ALA A 12 -1.41 10.66 12.19
CA ALA A 12 -2.12 11.81 12.76
C ALA A 12 -3.66 11.66 12.66
N VAL A 13 -4.16 11.04 11.59
CA VAL A 13 -5.59 10.78 11.38
C VAL A 13 -6.04 9.50 12.09
N LEU A 14 -5.19 8.46 12.09
CA LEU A 14 -5.42 7.18 12.73
C LEU A 14 -4.29 6.88 13.72
N PRO A 15 -4.36 7.37 14.97
CA PRO A 15 -3.28 7.18 15.96
C PRO A 15 -3.02 5.72 16.35
N ALA A 16 -4.02 4.85 16.16
CA ALA A 16 -3.89 3.41 16.40
C ALA A 16 -3.20 2.66 15.25
N ALA A 17 -2.92 3.32 14.11
CA ALA A 17 -2.36 2.69 12.93
C ALA A 17 -0.89 2.31 13.16
N GLU A 18 -0.59 1.02 13.06
CA GLU A 18 0.79 0.50 13.13
C GLU A 18 1.29 -0.05 11.80
N THR A 19 0.39 -0.57 10.97
CA THR A 19 0.77 -1.25 9.72
C THR A 19 -0.12 -0.80 8.57
N VAL A 20 0.48 -0.56 7.41
CA VAL A 20 -0.22 -0.39 6.13
C VAL A 20 0.10 -1.59 5.25
N MET A 21 -0.94 -2.23 4.73
CA MET A 21 -0.84 -3.19 3.66
C MET A 21 -1.41 -2.60 2.38
N VAL A 22 -0.65 -2.70 1.30
CA VAL A 22 -1.12 -2.38 -0.04
C VAL A 22 -1.11 -3.66 -0.86
N SER A 23 -2.28 -4.07 -1.32
CA SER A 23 -2.47 -5.26 -2.15
C SER A 23 -2.97 -4.88 -3.54
N ALA A 24 -2.59 -5.67 -4.54
CA ALA A 24 -3.00 -5.42 -5.93
C ALA A 24 -4.52 -5.58 -6.16
N GLN A 25 -5.22 -6.29 -5.28
CA GLN A 25 -6.63 -6.66 -5.44
C GLN A 25 -7.55 -5.98 -4.41
N GLY A 26 -7.03 -5.70 -3.21
CA GLY A 26 -7.77 -5.15 -2.08
C GLY A 26 -7.43 -3.69 -1.75
N GLY A 27 -6.55 -3.05 -2.50
CA GLY A 27 -6.16 -1.66 -2.27
C GLY A 27 -5.37 -1.48 -0.97
N VAL A 28 -5.64 -0.38 -0.26
CA VAL A 28 -4.96 0.01 0.98
C VAL A 28 -5.77 -0.46 2.18
N GLN A 29 -5.12 -1.18 3.10
CA GLN A 29 -5.66 -1.57 4.40
C GLN A 29 -4.69 -1.10 5.50
N VAL A 30 -5.24 -0.64 6.62
CA VAL A 30 -4.47 -0.19 7.78
C VAL A 30 -4.85 -1.04 8.98
N PHE A 31 -3.85 -1.44 9.76
CA PHE A 31 -4.02 -2.31 10.92
C PHE A 31 -3.40 -1.68 12.17
N ASP A 32 -3.93 -2.07 13.32
CA ASP A 32 -3.35 -1.77 14.61
C ASP A 32 -2.28 -2.79 15.05
N ALA A 33 -1.83 -2.68 16.30
CA ALA A 33 -0.85 -3.57 16.91
C ALA A 33 -1.31 -5.04 17.01
N ALA A 34 -2.63 -5.27 17.04
CA ALA A 34 -3.24 -6.59 17.14
C ALA A 34 -3.54 -7.21 15.77
N TRP A 35 -3.14 -6.53 14.67
CA TRP A 35 -3.49 -6.90 13.29
C TRP A 35 -5.00 -6.83 12.99
N GLU A 36 -5.74 -6.00 13.73
CA GLU A 36 -7.15 -5.74 13.44
C GLU A 36 -7.27 -4.60 12.41
N PRO A 37 -8.14 -4.75 11.38
CA PRO A 37 -8.32 -3.72 10.37
C PRO A 37 -9.00 -2.48 10.98
N LEU A 38 -8.39 -1.32 10.77
CA LEU A 38 -8.96 -0.03 11.18
C LEU A 38 -9.94 0.48 10.13
N ASP A 39 -10.99 1.14 10.60
CA ASP A 39 -11.96 1.80 9.73
C ASP A 39 -11.33 3.03 9.05
N LEU A 40 -11.32 3.00 7.72
CA LEU A 40 -10.79 4.08 6.88
C LEU A 40 -11.89 5.07 6.45
N GLY A 41 -13.12 4.93 6.93
CA GLY A 41 -14.23 5.84 6.59
C GLY A 41 -13.96 7.30 6.96
N MET A 42 -13.04 7.54 7.91
CA MET A 42 -12.59 8.87 8.33
C MET A 42 -11.36 9.38 7.58
N LEU A 43 -10.77 8.59 6.67
CA LEU A 43 -9.62 9.04 5.90
C LEU A 43 -10.04 10.10 4.87
N PRO A 44 -9.31 11.22 4.76
CA PRO A 44 -9.44 12.11 3.63
C PRO A 44 -9.20 11.35 2.32
N PHE A 45 -10.06 11.57 1.32
CA PHE A 45 -9.97 10.87 0.03
C PHE A 45 -8.59 11.00 -0.62
N ASP A 46 -8.04 12.22 -0.61
CA ASP A 46 -6.72 12.50 -1.19
C ASP A 46 -5.60 11.71 -0.50
N LEU A 47 -5.73 11.47 0.82
CA LEU A 47 -4.76 10.69 1.57
C LEU A 47 -4.82 9.21 1.18
N ALA A 48 -6.01 8.66 0.92
CA ALA A 48 -6.17 7.28 0.48
C ALA A 48 -5.56 7.07 -0.93
N ASP A 49 -5.76 8.02 -1.85
CA ASP A 49 -5.16 7.97 -3.19
C ASP A 49 -3.63 8.11 -3.12
N ASP A 50 -3.13 9.04 -2.32
CA ASP A 50 -1.69 9.19 -2.10
C ASP A 50 -1.06 7.93 -1.48
N LEU A 51 -1.74 7.27 -0.52
CA LEU A 51 -1.28 5.99 0.02
C LEU A 51 -1.13 4.94 -1.08
N ALA A 52 -2.14 4.75 -1.92
CA ALA A 52 -2.09 3.77 -3.00
C ALA A 52 -1.03 4.10 -4.07
N ARG A 53 -0.80 5.39 -4.34
CA ARG A 53 0.12 5.86 -5.38
C ARG A 53 1.58 5.80 -4.95
N TRP A 54 1.87 6.11 -3.69
CA TRP A 54 3.23 6.20 -3.17
C TRP A 54 3.70 4.91 -2.51
N PHE A 55 2.81 4.16 -1.86
CA PHE A 55 3.12 2.82 -1.38
C PHE A 55 2.93 1.82 -2.52
N GLY A 56 4.02 1.17 -2.94
CA GLY A 56 3.91 0.00 -3.82
C GLY A 56 3.26 -1.17 -3.09
N VAL A 57 2.91 -2.24 -3.82
CA VAL A 57 2.37 -3.47 -3.22
C VAL A 57 3.33 -4.02 -2.16
N GLY A 58 2.85 -4.18 -0.93
CA GLY A 58 3.72 -4.46 0.21
C GLY A 58 3.04 -4.32 1.58
N VAL A 59 3.84 -4.54 2.61
CA VAL A 59 3.51 -4.34 4.02
C VAL A 59 4.52 -3.37 4.61
N TYR A 60 4.03 -2.36 5.29
CA TYR A 60 4.82 -1.24 5.78
C TYR A 60 4.46 -0.97 7.24
N ALA A 61 5.44 -0.96 8.12
CA ALA A 61 5.24 -0.52 9.49
C ALA A 61 5.29 1.02 9.55
N LEU A 62 4.33 1.62 10.22
CA LEU A 62 4.21 3.06 10.41
C LEU A 62 5.08 3.57 11.57
N PRO A 63 5.37 4.89 11.61
CA PRO A 63 6.03 5.50 12.76
C PRO A 63 5.23 5.25 14.04
N GLY A 64 5.94 5.02 15.15
CA GLY A 64 5.34 4.75 16.45
C GLY A 64 6.36 4.82 17.59
N PRO A 65 5.97 4.48 18.82
CA PRO A 65 6.88 4.47 19.97
C PRO A 65 8.13 3.61 19.69
N GLY A 66 9.31 4.21 19.75
CA GLY A 66 10.58 3.52 19.42
C GLY A 66 10.86 3.33 17.92
N ARG A 67 9.98 3.83 17.03
CA ARG A 67 10.10 3.72 15.57
C ARG A 67 9.88 5.10 14.92
N PRO A 68 10.93 5.92 14.71
CA PRO A 68 10.77 7.31 14.26
C PRO A 68 10.37 7.47 12.78
N GLY A 69 10.21 6.38 12.03
CA GLY A 69 9.90 6.44 10.60
C GLY A 69 9.22 5.19 10.09
N CYS A 70 8.69 5.29 8.87
CA CYS A 70 8.09 4.16 8.18
C CYS A 70 9.15 3.14 7.76
N ARG A 71 8.89 1.85 8.00
CA ARG A 71 9.75 0.73 7.57
C ARG A 71 9.01 -0.15 6.58
N ILE A 72 9.72 -0.58 5.55
CA ILE A 72 9.22 -1.57 4.59
C ILE A 72 9.46 -2.95 5.20
N GLU A 73 8.41 -3.65 5.60
CA GLU A 73 8.49 -5.01 6.15
C GLU A 73 8.55 -6.04 5.01
N ARG A 74 7.71 -5.87 4.00
CA ARG A 74 7.70 -6.69 2.78
C ARG A 74 7.36 -5.84 1.58
N ARG A 75 8.10 -6.02 0.48
CA ARG A 75 7.77 -5.42 -0.82
C ARG A 75 7.59 -6.51 -1.84
N TYR A 76 6.41 -6.56 -2.45
CA TYR A 76 6.14 -7.50 -3.52
C TYR A 76 6.45 -6.83 -4.86
N ARG A 77 7.16 -7.53 -5.76
CA ARG A 77 7.20 -7.08 -7.15
C ARG A 77 5.78 -7.18 -7.68
N SER A 78 5.30 -6.10 -8.28
CA SER A 78 4.20 -6.21 -9.24
C SER A 78 4.65 -7.26 -10.27
N ALA A 79 3.94 -8.38 -10.36
CA ALA A 79 4.16 -9.30 -11.46
C ALA A 79 3.96 -8.48 -12.72
N SER A 80 5.05 -8.18 -13.44
CA SER A 80 4.94 -7.62 -14.76
C SER A 80 4.17 -8.66 -15.56
N VAL A 81 2.90 -8.37 -15.86
CA VAL A 81 2.19 -9.10 -16.90
C VAL A 81 2.97 -8.76 -18.16
N SER A 82 3.92 -9.61 -18.54
CA SER A 82 4.53 -9.55 -19.86
C SER A 82 3.43 -9.93 -20.82
N ASN A 83 2.70 -8.94 -21.32
CA ASN A 83 1.77 -9.14 -22.41
C ASN A 83 2.63 -9.29 -23.68
N THR A 84 3.30 -10.42 -23.83
CA THR A 84 3.93 -10.81 -25.07
C THR A 84 2.78 -11.12 -26.02
N PRO A 85 2.52 -10.32 -27.08
CA PRO A 85 1.52 -10.70 -28.04
C PRO A 85 1.99 -12.01 -28.68
N SER A 86 1.24 -13.08 -28.46
CA SER A 86 1.41 -14.34 -29.20
C SER A 86 1.07 -14.07 -30.66
N SER A 87 2.05 -13.59 -31.42
CA SER A 87 2.01 -13.63 -32.87
C SER A 87 2.21 -15.07 -33.30
N SER A 88 1.12 -15.75 -33.61
CA SER A 88 1.14 -16.79 -34.64
C SER A 88 0.03 -16.47 -35.64
N LYS A 89 0.50 -15.91 -36.76
CA LYS A 89 -0.23 -15.72 -38.02
C LYS A 89 -0.99 -17.01 -38.38
N GLY A 90 -2.21 -16.83 -38.86
CA GLY A 90 -2.97 -17.90 -39.48
C GLY A 90 -2.35 -18.39 -40.78
N THR A 91 -2.83 -19.55 -41.22
CA THR A 91 -3.14 -19.81 -42.62
C THR A 91 -4.28 -20.81 -42.64
N ALA A 92 -5.39 -20.35 -43.20
CA ALA A 92 -6.44 -21.19 -43.74
C ALA A 92 -5.86 -22.06 -44.87
N SER A 93 -6.26 -23.33 -44.90
CA SER A 93 -6.63 -24.09 -46.10
C SER A 93 -7.21 -25.43 -45.67
#